data_AF-A0A2H3JP12-F1
#
_entry.id   AF-A0A2H3JP12-F1
#
_cell.length_a   1.000
_cell.length_b   1.000
_cell.length_c   1.000
_cell.angle_alpha   90.00
_cell.angle_beta   90.00
_cell.angle_gamma   90.00
#
_symmetry.space_group_name_H-M   'P 1'
#
loop_
_entity.id
_entity.type
_entity.pdbx_description
1 polymer ?
#
loop_
_entity_poly.entity_id
_entity_poly.type
_entity_poly.pdbx_seq_one_letter_code
_entity_poly.pdbx_strand_id
1 'polypeptide(L)'
;MSDNFAVSATAQAHAADIEFMVRRGMAKGYQVMSLLAPPLYATFALSRYGRAQFSINRLLRATWVGGSAGIVGGGAFEYVRSAYSKADHVRARRIRAAYDTSSIRADDHSTIGGILFAVLTPAILWKRASTVNLILGGAGIGSAVGLLAHHGRTVTGDPPPIVQLPDIPTSTVSA
;
A
#
# COMPACT_ATOMS: atom_id res chain seq x y z
N MET A 1 26.79 -27.95 19.36
CA MET A 1 26.41 -26.60 19.83
C MET A 1 26.23 -25.61 18.68
N SER A 2 27.00 -25.70 17.58
CA SER A 2 26.87 -24.90 16.35
C SER A 2 25.50 -24.94 15.68
N ASP A 3 24.86 -26.11 15.66
CA ASP A 3 23.68 -26.34 14.81
C ASP A 3 22.43 -25.62 15.34
N ASN A 4 22.31 -25.49 16.66
CA ASN A 4 21.21 -24.75 17.29
C ASN A 4 21.26 -23.25 16.97
N PHE A 5 22.46 -22.67 16.84
CA PHE A 5 22.62 -21.26 16.46
C PHE A 5 22.23 -21.00 15.01
N ALA A 6 22.56 -21.92 14.09
CA ALA A 6 22.19 -21.81 12.68
C ALA A 6 20.67 -21.91 12.48
N VAL A 7 20.01 -22.82 13.21
CA VAL A 7 18.55 -22.97 13.19
C VAL A 7 17.85 -21.74 13.79
N SER A 8 18.34 -21.19 14.89
CA SER A 8 17.76 -19.96 15.46
C SER A 8 17.96 -18.74 14.56
N ALA A 9 19.13 -18.62 13.91
CA ALA A 9 19.44 -17.52 13.00
C ALA A 9 18.55 -17.53 11.74
N THR A 10 18.28 -18.72 11.19
CA THR A 10 17.41 -18.88 10.01
C THR A 10 15.95 -18.57 10.33
N ALA A 11 15.45 -19.02 11.48
CA ALA A 11 14.10 -18.68 11.94
C ALA A 11 13.93 -17.18 12.22
N GLN A 12 14.92 -16.55 12.86
CA GLN A 12 14.91 -15.11 13.12
C GLN A 12 14.98 -14.28 11.84
N ALA A 13 15.81 -14.67 10.87
CA ALA A 13 15.88 -14.02 9.57
C ALA A 13 14.54 -14.13 8.81
N HIS A 14 13.92 -15.31 8.84
CA HIS A 14 12.61 -15.53 8.23
C HIS A 14 11.52 -14.64 8.86
N ALA A 15 11.49 -14.53 10.18
CA ALA A 15 10.53 -13.67 10.88
C ALA A 15 10.70 -12.18 10.50
N ALA A 16 11.94 -11.70 10.38
CA ALA A 16 12.23 -10.34 9.93
C ALA A 16 11.81 -10.10 8.47
N ASP A 17 11.98 -11.10 7.61
CA ASP A 17 11.53 -11.03 6.21
C ASP A 17 9.99 -10.97 6.13
N ILE A 18 9.28 -11.77 6.94
CA ILE A 18 7.82 -11.70 7.05
C ILE A 18 7.40 -10.30 7.51
N GLU A 19 8.00 -9.77 8.57
CA GLU A 19 7.64 -8.45 9.09
C GLU A 19 7.81 -7.34 8.04
N PHE A 20 8.91 -7.37 7.28
CA PHE A 20 9.11 -6.44 6.17
C PHE A 20 7.99 -6.54 5.13
N MET A 21 7.62 -7.76 4.75
CA MET A 21 6.57 -8.00 3.76
C MET A 21 5.18 -7.59 4.27
N VAL A 22 4.89 -7.79 5.56
CA VAL A 22 3.66 -7.34 6.21
C VAL A 22 3.56 -5.82 6.17
N ARG A 23 4.63 -5.10 6.57
CA ARG A 23 4.65 -3.63 6.53
C ARG A 23 4.46 -3.10 5.11
N ARG A 24 5.10 -3.72 4.12
CA ARG A 24 4.88 -3.40 2.70
C ARG A 24 3.44 -3.68 2.28
N GLY A 25 2.89 -4.82 2.67
CA GLY A 25 1.50 -5.21 2.42
C GLY A 25 0.50 -4.20 2.98
N MET A 26 0.74 -3.71 4.20
CA MET A 26 -0.06 -2.64 4.82
C MET A 26 -0.05 -1.35 4.00
N ALA A 27 1.14 -0.89 3.56
CA ALA A 27 1.27 0.32 2.76
C ALA A 27 0.58 0.19 1.39
N LYS A 28 0.80 -0.93 0.69
CA LYS A 28 0.15 -1.20 -0.61
C LYS A 28 -1.35 -1.38 -0.46
N GLY A 29 -1.81 -2.04 0.61
CA GLY A 29 -3.22 -2.18 0.92
C GLY A 29 -3.90 -0.83 1.15
N TYR A 30 -3.26 0.07 1.90
CA TYR A 30 -3.75 1.45 2.08
C TYR A 30 -3.88 2.19 0.75
N GLN A 31 -2.85 2.13 -0.11
CA GLN A 31 -2.86 2.80 -1.41
C GLN A 31 -3.98 2.33 -2.31
N VAL A 32 -4.09 1.01 -2.48
CA VAL A 32 -5.11 0.39 -3.35
C VAL A 32 -6.50 0.69 -2.83
N MET A 33 -6.75 0.52 -1.53
CA MET A 33 -8.07 0.80 -0.98
C MET A 33 -8.40 2.29 -0.94
N SER A 34 -7.42 3.17 -0.75
CA SER A 34 -7.64 4.62 -0.84
C SER A 34 -7.94 5.08 -2.27
N LEU A 35 -7.41 4.38 -3.28
CA LEU A 35 -7.74 4.58 -4.68
C LEU A 35 -9.15 4.08 -5.02
N LEU A 36 -9.52 2.90 -4.53
CA LEU A 36 -10.80 2.26 -4.86
C LEU A 36 -11.99 2.75 -4.02
N ALA A 37 -11.79 3.11 -2.75
CA ALA A 37 -12.88 3.47 -1.86
C ALA A 37 -13.70 4.69 -2.32
N PRO A 38 -13.10 5.81 -2.79
CA PRO A 38 -13.87 6.94 -3.30
C PRO A 38 -14.79 6.60 -4.49
N PRO A 39 -14.31 5.98 -5.60
CA PRO A 39 -15.19 5.64 -6.72
C PRO A 39 -16.19 4.53 -6.36
N LEU A 40 -15.82 3.54 -5.54
CA LEU A 40 -16.75 2.51 -5.07
C LEU A 40 -17.88 3.12 -4.22
N TYR A 41 -17.55 4.02 -3.29
CA TYR A 41 -18.57 4.73 -2.52
C TYR A 41 -19.43 5.62 -3.41
N ALA A 42 -18.83 6.37 -4.35
CA ALA A 42 -19.57 7.26 -5.22
C ALA A 42 -20.57 6.49 -6.11
N THR A 43 -20.11 5.41 -6.75
CA THR A 43 -20.97 4.55 -7.59
C THR A 43 -22.08 3.88 -6.78
N PHE A 44 -21.76 3.36 -5.59
CA PHE A 44 -22.75 2.77 -4.69
C PHE A 44 -23.78 3.82 -4.20
N ALA A 45 -23.32 4.98 -3.73
CA ALA A 45 -24.20 6.01 -3.21
C ALA A 45 -25.13 6.58 -4.30
N LEU A 46 -24.59 6.82 -5.50
CA LEU A 46 -25.36 7.34 -6.62
C LEU A 46 -26.37 6.32 -7.17
N SER A 47 -25.98 5.04 -7.28
CA SER A 47 -26.90 3.99 -7.77
C SER A 47 -28.00 3.68 -6.76
N ARG A 48 -27.70 3.66 -5.46
CA ARG A 48 -28.66 3.22 -4.44
C ARG A 48 -29.53 4.34 -3.88
N TYR A 49 -29.00 5.55 -3.72
CA TYR A 49 -29.65 6.65 -3.00
C TYR A 49 -29.78 7.94 -3.83
N GLY A 50 -29.21 7.98 -5.03
CA GLY A 50 -29.23 9.15 -5.90
C GLY A 50 -28.36 10.31 -5.40
N ARG A 51 -28.40 11.43 -6.14
CA ARG A 51 -27.59 12.62 -5.86
C ARG A 51 -27.92 13.31 -4.53
N ALA A 52 -29.17 13.24 -4.08
CA ALA A 52 -29.65 13.96 -2.90
C ALA A 52 -28.99 13.49 -1.58
N GLN A 53 -28.46 12.27 -1.54
CA GLN A 53 -27.83 11.68 -0.35
C GLN A 53 -26.30 11.62 -0.46
N PHE A 54 -25.72 12.16 -1.55
CA PHE A 54 -24.28 12.25 -1.70
C PHE A 54 -23.71 13.38 -0.82
N SER A 55 -22.78 13.04 0.06
CA SER A 55 -22.18 13.99 1.00
C SER A 55 -20.67 13.81 1.04
N ILE A 56 -19.94 14.92 0.97
CA ILE A 56 -18.46 14.98 1.11
C ILE A 56 -18.01 14.28 2.40
N ASN A 57 -18.70 14.54 3.51
CA ASN A 57 -18.38 13.91 4.79
C ASN A 57 -18.43 12.38 4.75
N ARG A 58 -19.39 11.80 4.02
CA ARG A 58 -19.53 10.33 3.90
C ARG A 58 -18.51 9.76 2.92
N LEU A 59 -18.23 10.46 1.82
CA LEU A 59 -17.18 10.09 0.89
C LEU A 59 -15.83 10.04 1.59
N LEU A 60 -15.44 11.12 2.27
CA LEU A 60 -14.17 11.19 3.00
C LEU A 60 -14.07 10.13 4.10
N ARG A 61 -15.16 9.88 4.82
CA ARG A 61 -15.24 8.79 5.80
C ARG A 61 -15.02 7.43 5.15
N ALA A 62 -15.71 7.16 4.04
CA ALA A 62 -15.54 5.91 3.30
C ALA A 62 -14.12 5.74 2.79
N THR A 63 -13.47 6.82 2.35
CA THR A 63 -12.07 6.79 1.89
C THR A 63 -11.12 6.37 3.00
N TRP A 64 -11.12 7.05 4.17
CA TRP A 64 -10.15 6.70 5.20
C TRP A 64 -10.47 5.37 5.89
N VAL A 65 -11.76 5.04 6.07
CA VAL A 65 -12.16 3.72 6.58
C VAL A 65 -11.74 2.63 5.61
N GLY A 66 -11.94 2.84 4.31
CA GLY A 66 -11.47 1.93 3.26
C GLY A 66 -9.95 1.79 3.28
N GLY A 67 -9.21 2.90 3.38
CA GLY A 67 -7.76 2.90 3.53
C GLY A 67 -7.30 2.10 4.76
N SER A 68 -7.90 2.32 5.93
CA SER A 68 -7.61 1.55 7.15
C SER A 68 -7.93 0.07 7.01
N ALA A 69 -9.05 -0.27 6.38
CA ALA A 69 -9.36 -1.66 6.05
C ALA A 69 -8.31 -2.26 5.10
N GLY A 70 -7.79 -1.46 4.17
CA GLY A 70 -6.66 -1.82 3.30
C GLY A 70 -5.37 -2.09 4.07
N ILE A 71 -5.04 -1.30 5.09
CA ILE A 71 -3.88 -1.54 5.95
C ILE A 71 -3.99 -2.93 6.59
N VAL A 72 -5.10 -3.18 7.28
CA VAL A 72 -5.31 -4.44 8.01
C VAL A 72 -5.37 -5.62 7.03
N GLY A 73 -6.13 -5.49 5.95
CA GLY A 73 -6.29 -6.53 4.94
C GLY A 73 -4.98 -6.86 4.21
N GLY A 74 -4.23 -5.83 3.80
CA GLY A 74 -2.95 -6.00 3.11
C GLY A 74 -1.87 -6.61 4.01
N GLY A 75 -1.82 -6.20 5.28
CA GLY A 75 -0.91 -6.78 6.28
C GLY A 75 -1.27 -8.23 6.59
N ALA A 76 -2.54 -8.54 6.82
CA ALA A 76 -3.01 -9.90 7.09
C ALA A 76 -2.78 -10.82 5.88
N PHE A 77 -3.05 -10.34 4.67
CA PHE A 77 -2.82 -11.09 3.44
C PHE A 77 -1.33 -11.42 3.26
N GLU A 78 -0.43 -10.46 3.40
CA GLU A 78 1.02 -10.72 3.29
C GLU A 78 1.55 -11.56 4.44
N TYR A 79 0.99 -11.45 5.64
CA TYR A 79 1.34 -12.31 6.76
C TYR A 79 1.02 -13.76 6.45
N VAL A 80 -0.23 -14.07 6.06
CA VAL A 80 -0.64 -15.43 5.69
C VAL A 80 0.21 -15.93 4.53
N ARG A 81 0.36 -15.13 3.46
CA ARG A 81 1.16 -15.50 2.30
C ARG A 81 2.62 -15.83 2.65
N SER A 82 3.22 -15.06 3.55
CA SER A 82 4.64 -15.21 3.89
C SER A 82 4.88 -16.25 4.98
N ALA A 83 3.96 -16.42 5.93
CA ALA A 83 4.05 -17.43 6.99
C ALA A 83 3.98 -18.87 6.45
N TYR A 84 3.22 -19.09 5.37
CA TYR A 84 3.12 -20.39 4.70
C TYR A 84 4.10 -20.58 3.53
N SER A 85 5.03 -19.65 3.33
CA SER A 85 6.07 -19.73 2.28
C SER A 85 7.39 -20.29 2.83
N LYS A 86 8.22 -20.86 1.94
CA LYS A 86 9.60 -21.25 2.29
C LYS A 86 10.46 -20.00 2.55
N ALA A 87 11.38 -20.09 3.52
CA ALA A 87 12.21 -18.95 3.92
C ALA A 87 13.02 -18.33 2.76
N ASP A 88 13.63 -19.16 1.91
CA ASP A 88 14.38 -18.67 0.74
C ASP A 88 13.50 -17.90 -0.24
N HIS A 89 12.24 -18.30 -0.40
CA HIS A 89 11.30 -17.64 -1.28
C HIS A 89 10.86 -16.28 -0.72
N VAL A 90 10.60 -16.18 0.59
CA VAL A 90 10.27 -14.90 1.25
C VAL A 90 11.47 -13.95 1.17
N ARG A 91 12.68 -14.46 1.40
CA ARG A 91 13.92 -13.69 1.28
C ARG A 91 14.16 -13.17 -0.13
N ALA A 92 14.00 -14.01 -1.15
CA ALA A 92 14.12 -13.59 -2.55
C ALA A 92 13.08 -12.53 -2.92
N ARG A 93 11.82 -12.68 -2.44
CA ARG A 93 10.78 -11.66 -2.60
C ARG A 93 11.15 -10.34 -1.91
N ARG A 94 11.66 -10.39 -0.69
CA ARG A 94 12.11 -9.19 0.05
C ARG A 94 13.20 -8.46 -0.72
N ILE A 95 14.21 -9.17 -1.22
CA ILE A 95 15.29 -8.55 -2.00
C ILE A 95 14.71 -7.88 -3.25
N ARG A 96 13.91 -8.60 -4.04
CA ARG A 96 13.23 -8.00 -5.22
C ARG A 96 12.42 -6.78 -4.86
N ALA A 97 11.64 -6.85 -3.79
CA ALA A 97 10.83 -5.76 -3.27
C ALA A 97 11.68 -4.55 -2.85
N ALA A 98 12.83 -4.77 -2.22
CA ALA A 98 13.73 -3.70 -1.74
C ALA A 98 14.44 -2.95 -2.88
N TYR A 99 14.61 -3.59 -4.04
CA TYR A 99 15.25 -2.98 -5.22
C TYR A 99 14.27 -2.63 -6.34
N ASP A 100 12.97 -2.82 -6.11
CA ASP A 100 11.93 -2.39 -7.03
C ASP A 100 11.74 -0.86 -6.94
N THR A 101 12.55 -0.16 -7.73
CA THR A 101 12.56 1.31 -7.84
C THR A 101 11.21 1.86 -8.28
N SER A 102 10.43 1.10 -9.06
CA SER A 102 9.10 1.51 -9.49
C SER A 102 8.13 1.55 -8.32
N SER A 103 8.10 0.48 -7.52
CA SER A 103 7.31 0.45 -6.30
C SER A 103 7.71 1.53 -5.31
N ILE A 104 9.01 1.77 -5.13
CA ILE A 104 9.52 2.80 -4.21
C ILE A 104 9.06 4.19 -4.66
N ARG A 105 9.23 4.53 -5.94
CA ARG A 105 8.75 5.82 -6.48
C ARG A 105 7.23 5.97 -6.37
N ALA A 106 6.48 4.89 -6.57
CA ALA A 106 5.03 4.90 -6.38
C ALA A 106 4.66 5.20 -4.93
N ASP A 107 5.38 4.60 -3.97
CA ASP A 107 5.20 4.82 -2.53
C ASP A 107 5.50 6.28 -2.15
N ASP A 108 6.57 6.86 -2.71
CA ASP A 108 6.93 8.26 -2.49
C ASP A 108 5.84 9.22 -3.00
N HIS A 109 5.38 9.03 -4.24
CA HIS A 109 4.33 9.89 -4.80
C HIS A 109 3.03 9.79 -4.00
N SER A 110 2.64 8.56 -3.63
CA SER A 110 1.49 8.33 -2.76
C SER A 110 1.65 9.03 -1.41
N THR A 111 2.81 8.91 -0.76
CA THR A 111 3.05 9.49 0.56
C THR A 111 3.03 11.01 0.51
N ILE A 112 3.73 11.61 -0.47
CA ILE A 112 3.72 13.05 -0.72
C ILE A 112 2.29 13.53 -0.98
N GLY A 113 1.56 12.86 -1.86
CA GLY A 113 0.17 13.18 -2.15
C GLY A 113 -0.71 13.11 -0.90
N GLY A 114 -0.56 12.06 -0.10
CA GLY A 114 -1.29 11.88 1.15
C GLY A 114 -1.06 13.00 2.15
N ILE A 115 0.21 13.34 2.42
CA ILE A 115 0.56 14.44 3.34
C ILE A 115 0.00 15.78 2.81
N LEU A 116 0.16 16.04 1.52
CA LEU A 116 -0.30 17.28 0.89
C LEU A 116 -1.82 17.44 0.99
N PHE A 117 -2.60 16.40 0.67
CA PHE A 117 -4.05 16.47 0.77
C PHE A 117 -4.59 16.35 2.21
N ALA A 118 -3.84 15.77 3.15
CA ALA A 118 -4.19 15.82 4.58
C ALA A 118 -4.26 17.26 5.09
N VAL A 119 -3.49 18.18 4.49
CA VAL A 119 -3.47 19.61 4.81
C VAL A 119 -4.38 20.43 3.88
N LEU A 120 -4.35 20.16 2.57
CA LEU A 120 -5.17 20.93 1.62
C LEU A 120 -6.67 20.65 1.74
N THR A 121 -7.07 19.40 2.00
CA THR A 121 -8.49 19.03 2.10
C THR A 121 -9.20 19.80 3.21
N PRO A 122 -8.69 19.89 4.46
CA PRO A 122 -9.31 20.73 5.48
C PRO A 122 -9.26 22.22 5.14
N ALA A 123 -8.21 22.71 4.47
CA ALA A 123 -8.12 24.12 4.07
C ALA A 123 -9.24 24.51 3.07
N ILE A 124 -9.56 23.61 2.13
CA ILE A 124 -10.54 23.89 1.06
C ILE A 124 -11.97 23.53 1.49
N LEU A 125 -12.15 22.42 2.20
CA LEU A 125 -13.46 21.86 2.54
C LEU A 125 -13.84 22.11 4.00
N TRP A 126 -13.28 23.17 4.61
CA TRP A 126 -13.59 23.58 5.96
C TRP A 126 -15.11 23.72 6.17
N LYS A 127 -15.63 23.25 7.32
CA LYS A 127 -17.07 23.15 7.66
C LYS A 127 -17.93 22.22 6.79
N ARG A 128 -17.40 21.56 5.75
CA ARG A 128 -18.16 20.61 4.91
C ARG A 128 -18.12 19.16 5.41
N ALA A 129 -17.21 18.86 6.33
CA ALA A 129 -17.04 17.55 6.97
C ALA A 129 -16.38 17.72 8.35
N SER A 130 -16.35 16.65 9.15
CA SER A 130 -15.60 16.67 10.41
C SER A 130 -14.09 16.74 10.16
N THR A 131 -13.34 17.35 11.07
CA THR A 131 -11.88 17.50 10.96
C THR A 131 -11.16 16.17 10.73
N VAL A 132 -11.58 15.12 11.43
CA VAL A 132 -11.01 13.77 11.25
C VAL A 132 -11.23 13.25 9.83
N ASN A 133 -12.43 13.40 9.28
CA ASN A 133 -12.73 12.97 7.92
C ASN A 133 -11.98 13.82 6.88
N LEU A 134 -11.82 15.12 7.12
CA LEU A 134 -11.05 16.00 6.24
C LEU A 134 -9.57 15.61 6.18
N ILE A 135 -8.94 15.38 7.32
CA ILE A 135 -7.51 15.04 7.39
C ILE A 135 -7.28 13.62 6.86
N LEU A 136 -7.96 12.62 7.43
CA LEU A 136 -7.71 11.21 7.07
C LEU A 136 -8.27 10.88 5.69
N GLY A 137 -9.46 11.37 5.35
CA GLY A 137 -10.05 11.19 4.03
C GLY A 137 -9.27 11.93 2.96
N GLY A 138 -8.79 13.14 3.27
CA GLY A 138 -7.86 13.88 2.44
C GLY A 138 -6.56 13.11 2.19
N ALA A 139 -5.95 12.55 3.25
CA ALA A 139 -4.75 11.72 3.11
C ALA A 139 -4.97 10.50 2.21
N GLY A 140 -6.13 9.86 2.28
CA GLY A 140 -6.48 8.75 1.38
C GLY A 140 -6.62 9.21 -0.08
N ILE A 141 -7.37 10.28 -0.34
CA ILE A 141 -7.50 10.85 -1.70
C ILE A 141 -6.13 11.25 -2.24
N GLY A 142 -5.31 11.92 -1.43
CA GLY A 142 -3.97 12.32 -1.82
C GLY A 142 -3.06 11.15 -2.16
N SER A 143 -3.12 10.07 -1.38
CA SER A 143 -2.40 8.83 -1.66
C SER A 143 -2.79 8.23 -3.01
N ALA A 144 -4.09 8.18 -3.30
CA ALA A 144 -4.61 7.74 -4.59
C ALA A 144 -4.13 8.63 -5.75
N VAL A 145 -4.22 9.95 -5.60
CA VAL A 145 -3.75 10.93 -6.60
C VAL A 145 -2.25 10.79 -6.85
N GLY A 146 -1.45 10.62 -5.80
CA GLY A 146 -0.02 10.38 -5.91
C GLY A 146 0.31 9.10 -6.67
N LEU A 147 -0.39 8.00 -6.38
CA LEU A 147 -0.21 6.72 -7.08
C LEU A 147 -0.55 6.85 -8.57
N LEU A 148 -1.65 7.53 -8.90
CA LEU A 148 -2.06 7.79 -10.28
C LEU A 148 -1.06 8.70 -11.00
N ALA A 149 -0.53 9.72 -10.32
CA ALA A 149 0.50 10.60 -10.88
C ALA A 149 1.78 9.84 -11.24
N HIS A 150 2.21 8.90 -10.39
CA HIS A 150 3.35 8.03 -10.67
C HIS A 150 3.11 7.16 -11.93
N HIS A 151 1.95 6.54 -12.03
CA HIS A 151 1.61 5.72 -13.19
C HIS A 151 1.49 6.57 -14.45
N GLY A 152 0.88 7.76 -14.35
CA GLY A 152 0.84 8.74 -15.43
C GLY A 152 2.23 9.08 -15.95
N ARG A 153 3.17 9.44 -15.06
CA ARG A 153 4.57 9.74 -15.43
C ARG A 153 5.29 8.56 -16.07
N THR A 154 5.06 7.36 -15.56
CA THR A 154 5.64 6.12 -16.12
C THR A 154 5.14 5.88 -17.54
N VAL A 155 3.85 6.12 -17.81
CA VAL A 155 3.26 6.00 -19.15
C VAL A 155 3.72 7.11 -20.10
N THR A 156 3.96 8.33 -19.60
CA THR A 156 4.37 9.48 -20.42
C THR A 156 5.87 9.61 -20.67
N GLY A 157 6.69 8.63 -20.23
CA GLY A 157 8.09 8.55 -20.64
C GLY A 157 9.14 8.88 -19.57
N ASP A 158 8.79 8.90 -18.28
CA ASP A 158 9.77 8.92 -17.18
C ASP A 158 9.71 7.61 -16.36
N PRO A 159 10.08 6.45 -16.97
CA PRO A 159 10.07 5.18 -16.27
C PRO A 159 11.19 5.11 -15.23
N PRO A 160 10.96 4.44 -14.08
CA PRO A 160 11.99 4.19 -13.08
C PRO A 160 13.18 3.38 -13.63
N PRO A 161 14.42 3.66 -13.19
CA PRO A 161 15.58 2.89 -13.61
C PRO A 161 15.48 1.45 -13.11
N ILE A 162 15.75 0.49 -14.00
CA ILE A 162 15.74 -0.94 -13.66
C ILE A 162 17.05 -1.29 -12.95
N VAL A 163 16.96 -1.72 -11.69
CA VAL A 163 18.13 -2.23 -10.96
C VAL A 163 18.28 -3.71 -11.29
N GLN A 164 19.43 -4.08 -11.87
CA GLN A 164 19.78 -5.48 -12.07
C GLN A 164 20.16 -6.08 -10.72
N LEU A 165 19.39 -7.07 -10.30
CA LEU A 165 19.68 -7.85 -9.10
C LEU A 165 20.74 -8.91 -9.43
N PRO A 166 21.76 -9.12 -8.58
CA PRO A 166 22.61 -10.29 -8.68
C PRO A 166 21.77 -11.57 -8.65
N ASP A 167 22.09 -12.56 -9.50
CA ASP A 167 21.40 -13.84 -9.52
C ASP A 167 21.42 -14.48 -8.13
N ILE A 168 20.24 -14.53 -7.50
CA ILE A 168 20.07 -15.23 -6.23
C ILE A 168 19.95 -16.71 -6.59
N PRO A 169 20.88 -17.60 -6.20
CA PRO A 169 20.77 -19.02 -6.50
C PRO A 169 19.48 -19.56 -5.88
N THR A 170 18.47 -19.76 -6.72
CA THR A 170 17.32 -20.57 -6.38
C THR A 170 17.80 -22.01 -6.44
N SER A 171 17.85 -22.70 -5.31
CA SER A 171 18.05 -24.15 -5.30
C SER A 171 17.00 -24.77 -6.23
N THR A 172 17.49 -25.29 -7.35
CA THR A 172 16.72 -26.01 -8.36
C THR A 172 16.05 -27.20 -7.69
N VAL A 173 14.73 -27.12 -7.49
CA VAL A 173 13.91 -28.31 -7.29
C VAL A 173 13.73 -28.90 -8.70
N SER A 174 14.58 -29.84 -9.06
CA SER A 174 14.32 -30.78 -10.13
C SER A 174 13.02 -31.52 -9.81
N ALA A 175 12.06 -31.43 -10.73
CA ALA A 175 10.92 -32.33 -10.81
C ALA A 175 11.38 -33.76 -11.16
#